data_AF-A0AAJ0F9I9-F1
#
_entry.id   AF-A0AAJ0F9I9-F1
#
_cell.length_a   1.000
_cell.length_b   1.000
_cell.length_c   1.000
_cell.angle_alpha   90.00
_cell.angle_beta   90.00
_cell.angle_gamma   90.00
#
_symmetry.space_group_name_H-M   'P 1'
#
loop_
_entity.id
_entity.type
_entity.pdbx_description
1 polymer ?
#
loop_
_entity_poly.entity_id
_entity_poly.type
_entity_poly.pdbx_seq_one_letter_code
_entity_poly.pdbx_strand_id
1 'polypeptide(L)'
;MRLVALFSLLVAARRAVADGGTVWATPHDSYSSSVGVLGCKVNSDRIAYWPGSIDCSNICVSLSYEDRSVYLLRIDQSGGAHDVSYDAWNYLYTGYSATSKPAAGGAIAMEYQDVDVSNCADLIHTDDGKLPLSAANSMNFLSSCLEKDSWIGKNYRLYNILDPICTWGYDEPCTLDWPAANQASCPHALGTPAVLTSAPVWDIKYPSGHKVLAGSPPVPGGPAPPSPDAGNLGKVASKALMALSFATWAICWL
;
A
#
# COMPACT_ATOMS: atom_id res chain seq x y z
N MET A 1 2.48 -28.97 -60.08
CA MET A 1 1.13 -28.69 -59.54
C MET A 1 1.08 -29.13 -58.08
N ARG A 2 1.38 -28.24 -57.12
CA ARG A 2 1.09 -28.40 -55.69
C ARG A 2 0.94 -27.00 -55.08
N LEU A 3 -0.29 -26.49 -55.02
CA LEU A 3 -0.61 -25.31 -54.22
C LEU A 3 -0.70 -25.75 -52.75
N VAL A 4 0.16 -25.19 -51.91
CA VAL A 4 0.05 -25.30 -50.45
C VAL A 4 -0.77 -24.11 -49.98
N ALA A 5 -1.99 -24.36 -49.50
CA ALA A 5 -2.84 -23.34 -48.90
C ALA A 5 -2.34 -23.05 -47.48
N LEU A 6 -1.80 -21.85 -47.25
CA LEU A 6 -1.53 -21.33 -45.91
C LEU A 6 -2.83 -20.82 -45.29
N PHE A 7 -3.39 -21.58 -44.35
CA PHE A 7 -4.40 -21.08 -43.43
C PHE A 7 -3.72 -20.21 -42.38
N SER A 8 -3.92 -18.89 -42.47
CA SER A 8 -3.53 -17.95 -41.42
C SER A 8 -4.54 -18.05 -40.26
N LEU A 9 -4.13 -18.59 -39.12
CA LEU A 9 -4.88 -18.48 -37.87
C LEU A 9 -4.78 -17.03 -37.36
N LEU A 10 -5.87 -16.29 -37.46
CA LEU A 10 -6.06 -15.02 -36.75
C LEU A 10 -6.28 -15.33 -35.27
N VAL A 11 -5.23 -15.19 -34.46
CA VAL A 11 -5.35 -15.18 -32.99
C VAL A 11 -5.99 -13.86 -32.60
N ALA A 12 -7.26 -13.88 -32.19
CA ALA A 12 -7.92 -12.74 -31.58
C ALA A 12 -7.32 -12.51 -30.18
N ALA A 13 -6.44 -11.53 -30.04
CA ALA A 13 -5.97 -11.07 -28.74
C ALA A 13 -7.16 -10.47 -27.98
N ARG A 14 -7.59 -11.14 -26.90
CA ARG A 14 -8.52 -10.54 -25.93
C ARG A 14 -7.76 -9.43 -25.22
N ARG A 15 -8.03 -8.17 -25.55
CA ARG A 15 -7.64 -7.04 -24.70
C ARG A 15 -8.44 -7.19 -23.40
N ALA A 16 -7.77 -7.50 -22.29
CA ALA A 16 -8.35 -7.26 -20.99
C ALA A 16 -8.78 -5.79 -20.95
N VAL A 17 -10.04 -5.53 -20.62
CA VAL A 17 -10.46 -4.18 -20.26
C VAL A 17 -9.67 -3.86 -19.01
N ALA A 18 -8.73 -2.92 -19.13
CA ALA A 18 -8.01 -2.42 -17.97
C ALA A 18 -9.03 -1.72 -17.07
N ASP A 19 -9.20 -2.24 -15.86
CA ASP A 19 -10.09 -1.65 -14.86
C ASP A 19 -9.51 -0.30 -14.45
N GLY A 20 -10.34 0.74 -14.45
CA GLY A 20 -9.87 2.11 -14.29
C GLY A 20 -11.02 3.11 -14.21
N GLY A 21 -10.68 4.33 -13.81
CA GLY A 21 -11.64 5.42 -13.69
C GLY A 21 -11.11 6.56 -12.84
N THR A 22 -12.01 7.43 -12.39
CA THR A 22 -11.64 8.56 -11.54
C THR A 22 -11.62 8.16 -10.06
N VAL A 23 -10.53 8.45 -9.38
CA VAL A 23 -10.38 8.34 -7.92
C VAL A 23 -10.07 9.69 -7.30
N TRP A 24 -10.41 9.84 -6.02
CA TRP A 24 -10.07 11.01 -5.23
C TRP A 24 -8.83 10.72 -4.40
N ALA A 25 -7.66 11.00 -4.99
CA ALA A 25 -6.37 10.65 -4.42
C ALA A 25 -5.94 11.63 -3.32
N THR A 26 -5.49 11.12 -2.16
CA THR A 26 -4.97 11.92 -1.05
C THR A 26 -3.50 11.58 -0.72
N PRO A 27 -2.72 12.52 -0.16
CA PRO A 27 -1.33 12.26 0.20
C PRO A 27 -1.23 11.44 1.49
N HIS A 28 -0.43 10.37 1.46
CA HIS A 28 -0.07 9.54 2.61
C HIS A 28 1.42 9.72 2.95
N ASP A 29 1.72 10.04 4.21
CA ASP A 29 3.09 10.40 4.61
C ASP A 29 3.92 9.23 5.15
N SER A 30 3.29 8.09 5.45
CA SER A 30 3.91 6.95 6.11
C SER A 30 3.89 5.71 5.22
N TYR A 31 4.98 4.95 5.17
CA TYR A 31 4.99 3.67 4.45
C TYR A 31 4.30 2.56 5.26
N SER A 32 3.46 1.78 4.59
CA SER A 32 2.92 0.53 5.12
C SER A 32 2.57 -0.46 4.01
N SER A 33 2.38 -1.72 4.40
CA SER A 33 1.94 -2.79 3.52
C SER A 33 1.17 -3.86 4.29
N SER A 34 -0.10 -4.05 3.93
CA SER A 34 -0.98 -5.12 4.43
C SER A 34 -0.69 -6.48 3.82
N VAL A 35 0.03 -6.54 2.70
CA VAL A 35 0.47 -7.81 2.09
C VAL A 35 1.92 -8.18 2.41
N GLY A 36 2.58 -7.37 3.24
CA GLY A 36 3.93 -7.64 3.74
C GLY A 36 5.03 -7.37 2.72
N VAL A 37 4.82 -6.46 1.76
CA VAL A 37 5.91 -5.96 0.91
C VAL A 37 6.86 -5.10 1.74
N LEU A 38 8.16 -5.26 1.52
CA LEU A 38 9.21 -4.64 2.33
C LEU A 38 9.63 -3.28 1.76
N GLY A 39 9.38 -2.21 2.50
CA GLY A 39 9.64 -0.83 2.09
C GLY A 39 11.09 -0.54 1.78
N CYS A 40 12.01 -1.21 2.48
CA CYS A 40 13.45 -1.07 2.26
C CYS A 40 13.94 -1.71 0.96
N LYS A 41 13.08 -2.43 0.23
CA LYS A 41 13.38 -3.10 -1.03
C LYS A 41 12.47 -2.67 -2.17
N VAL A 42 11.72 -1.59 -1.98
CA VAL A 42 10.90 -0.94 -3.03
C VAL A 42 11.07 0.57 -2.99
N ASN A 43 10.52 1.26 -3.98
CA ASN A 43 10.40 2.71 -3.94
C ASN A 43 9.20 3.12 -3.05
N SER A 44 9.47 3.46 -1.78
CA SER A 44 8.44 3.90 -0.82
C SER A 44 7.74 5.21 -1.20
N ASP A 45 8.31 5.98 -2.12
CA ASP A 45 7.73 7.22 -2.64
C ASP A 45 6.68 6.94 -3.75
N ARG A 46 6.46 5.68 -4.13
CA ARG A 46 5.58 5.26 -5.24
C ARG A 46 4.62 4.13 -4.84
N ILE A 47 3.89 4.33 -3.74
CA ILE A 47 2.94 3.34 -3.20
C ILE A 47 1.50 3.86 -3.29
N ALA A 48 0.56 2.95 -3.53
CA ALA A 48 -0.88 3.16 -3.46
C ALA A 48 -1.50 2.35 -2.32
N TYR A 49 -2.39 3.00 -1.56
CA TYR A 49 -3.09 2.54 -0.37
C TYR A 49 -4.60 2.61 -0.63
N TRP A 50 -5.15 1.60 -1.29
CA TRP A 50 -6.53 1.63 -1.83
C TRP A 50 -7.53 1.03 -0.84
N PRO A 51 -8.82 1.39 -0.88
CA PRO A 51 -9.81 0.81 0.02
C PRO A 51 -10.16 -0.66 -0.32
N GLY A 52 -9.91 -1.09 -1.56
CA GLY A 52 -10.16 -2.45 -2.02
C GLY A 52 -9.04 -3.43 -1.70
N SER A 53 -9.38 -4.71 -1.57
CA SER A 53 -8.40 -5.79 -1.36
C SER A 53 -7.33 -5.86 -2.43
N ILE A 54 -6.10 -6.16 -2.01
CA ILE A 54 -4.99 -6.51 -2.88
C ILE A 54 -5.08 -8.00 -3.21
N ASP A 55 -4.91 -8.33 -4.48
CA ASP A 55 -4.87 -9.69 -4.99
C ASP A 55 -3.63 -9.90 -5.88
N CYS A 56 -3.62 -11.03 -6.58
CA CYS A 56 -2.46 -11.48 -7.35
C CYS A 56 -2.28 -10.77 -8.70
N SER A 57 -3.19 -9.87 -9.06
CA SER A 57 -3.26 -9.20 -10.37
C SER A 57 -3.33 -7.68 -10.29
N ASN A 58 -3.67 -7.10 -9.14
CA ASN A 58 -3.92 -5.66 -9.01
C ASN A 58 -2.82 -4.88 -8.25
N ILE A 59 -1.58 -5.38 -8.23
CA ILE A 59 -0.48 -4.77 -7.46
C ILE A 59 0.22 -3.60 -8.15
N CYS A 60 -0.15 -3.27 -9.39
CA CYS A 60 0.45 -2.18 -10.15
C CYS A 60 -0.64 -1.32 -10.77
N VAL A 61 -0.57 -0.01 -10.51
CA VAL A 61 -1.53 0.96 -11.04
C VAL A 61 -0.79 2.11 -11.71
N SER A 62 -1.37 2.64 -12.78
CA SER A 62 -1.04 3.97 -13.28
C SER A 62 -1.98 4.98 -12.62
N LEU A 63 -1.46 6.11 -12.18
CA LEU A 63 -2.25 7.25 -11.71
C LEU A 63 -1.82 8.50 -12.47
N SER A 64 -2.78 9.26 -12.99
CA SER A 64 -2.51 10.45 -13.78
C SER A 64 -3.33 11.66 -13.34
N TYR A 65 -2.71 12.82 -13.51
CA TYR A 65 -3.31 14.13 -13.29
C TYR A 65 -2.80 15.07 -14.39
N GLU A 66 -3.74 15.62 -15.16
CA GLU A 66 -3.43 16.43 -16.35
C GLU A 66 -2.52 15.67 -17.33
N ASP A 67 -1.34 16.20 -17.62
CA ASP A 67 -0.33 15.64 -18.54
C ASP A 67 0.70 14.73 -17.84
N ARG A 68 0.57 14.52 -16.53
CA ARG A 68 1.53 13.78 -15.70
C ARG A 68 0.96 12.44 -15.26
N SER A 69 1.81 11.43 -15.27
CA SER A 69 1.49 10.08 -14.81
C SER A 69 2.62 9.48 -13.99
N VAL A 70 2.28 8.59 -13.07
CA VAL A 70 3.22 7.73 -12.34
C VAL A 70 2.66 6.31 -12.26
N TYR A 71 3.55 5.33 -12.16
CA TYR A 71 3.20 3.99 -11.73
C TYR A 71 3.38 3.88 -10.22
N LEU A 72 2.49 3.13 -9.57
CA LEU A 72 2.48 2.91 -8.13
C LEU A 72 2.29 1.43 -7.82
N LEU A 73 3.03 0.94 -6.82
CA LEU A 73 2.78 -0.37 -6.23
C LEU A 73 1.56 -0.29 -5.30
N ARG A 74 0.49 -1.00 -5.64
CA ARG A 74 -0.71 -1.14 -4.79
C ARG A 74 -0.51 -2.33 -3.86
N ILE A 75 0.03 -2.05 -2.68
CA ILE A 75 0.47 -3.06 -1.71
C ILE A 75 -0.10 -2.84 -0.32
N ASP A 76 -1.02 -1.88 -0.20
CA ASP A 76 -1.68 -1.64 1.06
C ASP A 76 -3.16 -1.25 0.92
N GLN A 77 -3.89 -1.50 2.01
CA GLN A 77 -5.28 -1.14 2.16
C GLN A 77 -5.40 0.12 3.00
N SER A 78 -6.18 1.08 2.53
CA SER A 78 -6.63 2.18 3.36
C SER A 78 -7.91 1.81 4.12
N GLY A 79 -8.27 2.65 5.09
CA GLY A 79 -9.56 2.57 5.78
C GLY A 79 -10.76 3.09 4.97
N GLY A 80 -10.59 3.45 3.69
CA GLY A 80 -11.69 3.94 2.84
C GLY A 80 -11.32 4.96 1.76
N ALA A 81 -10.11 5.52 1.79
CA ALA A 81 -9.65 6.54 0.85
C ALA A 81 -8.70 5.97 -0.21
N HIS A 82 -8.48 6.68 -1.33
CA HIS A 82 -7.45 6.30 -2.29
C HIS A 82 -6.19 7.09 -1.92
N ASP A 83 -5.38 6.58 -1.00
CA ASP A 83 -4.20 7.32 -0.55
C ASP A 83 -2.97 6.88 -1.35
N VAL A 84 -2.08 7.80 -1.68
CA VAL A 84 -0.81 7.49 -2.34
C VAL A 84 0.34 8.15 -1.61
N SER A 85 1.55 7.60 -1.73
CA SER A 85 2.74 8.20 -1.14
C SER A 85 2.79 9.71 -1.42
N TYR A 86 3.07 10.51 -0.40
CA TYR A 86 3.00 11.98 -0.48
C TYR A 86 3.84 12.52 -1.64
N ASP A 87 5.00 11.93 -1.93
CA ASP A 87 5.80 12.32 -3.08
C ASP A 87 5.08 12.11 -4.42
N ALA A 88 4.41 10.97 -4.61
CA ALA A 88 3.65 10.69 -5.83
C ALA A 88 2.49 11.67 -6.00
N TRP A 89 1.72 11.90 -4.93
CA TRP A 89 0.63 12.88 -4.93
C TRP A 89 1.16 14.28 -5.26
N ASN A 90 2.26 14.70 -4.63
CA ASN A 90 2.84 16.03 -4.82
C ASN A 90 3.42 16.22 -6.22
N TYR A 91 4.05 15.19 -6.79
CA TYR A 91 4.54 15.22 -8.17
C TYR A 91 3.39 15.34 -9.17
N LEU A 92 2.36 14.51 -9.02
CA LEU A 92 1.17 14.58 -9.87
C LEU A 92 0.48 15.93 -9.77
N TYR A 93 0.38 16.51 -8.57
CA TYR A 93 -0.28 17.80 -8.38
C TYR A 93 0.58 18.98 -8.86
N THR A 94 1.86 19.04 -8.47
CA THR A 94 2.71 20.23 -8.62
C THR A 94 3.82 20.13 -9.67
N GLY A 95 4.20 18.92 -10.05
CA GLY A 95 5.31 18.62 -10.97
C GLY A 95 6.66 18.44 -10.24
N TYR A 96 6.67 18.49 -8.91
CA TYR A 96 7.89 18.40 -8.10
C TYR A 96 7.76 17.31 -7.03
N SER A 97 8.91 16.73 -6.65
CA SER A 97 8.98 15.89 -5.44
C SER A 97 8.51 16.67 -4.20
N ALA A 98 7.84 15.98 -3.28
CA ALA A 98 7.44 16.53 -1.99
C ALA A 98 8.65 16.98 -1.15
N THR A 99 9.82 16.37 -1.35
CA THR A 99 11.05 16.77 -0.65
C THR A 99 11.70 18.03 -1.22
N SER A 100 11.33 18.42 -2.44
CA SER A 100 11.87 19.60 -3.13
C SER A 100 10.94 20.80 -3.05
N LYS A 101 9.64 20.59 -3.29
CA LYS A 101 8.61 21.63 -3.26
C LYS A 101 7.30 21.05 -2.72
N PRO A 102 7.22 20.85 -1.39
CA PRO A 102 6.03 20.29 -0.77
C PRO A 102 4.83 21.23 -0.91
N ALA A 103 3.67 20.66 -1.21
CA ALA A 103 2.38 21.33 -1.19
C ALA A 103 1.46 20.69 -0.15
N ALA A 104 0.62 21.51 0.46
CA ALA A 104 -0.51 21.06 1.26
C ALA A 104 -1.76 20.99 0.37
N GLY A 105 -2.63 20.02 0.63
CA GLY A 105 -3.90 19.82 -0.05
C GLY A 105 -4.66 18.63 0.52
N GLY A 106 -5.60 18.12 -0.26
CA GLY A 106 -6.39 16.94 0.12
C GLY A 106 -6.73 16.11 -1.11
N ALA A 107 -7.92 15.55 -1.12
CA ALA A 107 -8.43 14.78 -2.25
C ALA A 107 -8.39 15.58 -3.56
N ILE A 108 -7.77 15.00 -4.59
CA ILE A 108 -7.77 15.50 -5.96
C ILE A 108 -8.28 14.40 -6.88
N ALA A 109 -9.19 14.75 -7.79
CA ALA A 109 -9.67 13.83 -8.82
C ALA A 109 -8.52 13.50 -9.79
N MET A 110 -8.18 12.22 -9.88
CA MET A 110 -7.13 11.67 -10.73
C MET A 110 -7.65 10.44 -11.46
N GLU A 111 -7.12 10.18 -12.65
CA GLU A 111 -7.48 8.98 -13.41
C GLU A 111 -6.53 7.83 -13.04
N TYR A 112 -7.09 6.70 -12.64
CA TYR A 112 -6.32 5.48 -12.37
C TYR A 112 -6.63 4.40 -13.39
N GLN A 113 -5.69 3.48 -13.51
CA GLN A 113 -5.83 2.26 -14.27
C GLN A 113 -5.00 1.15 -13.63
N ASP A 114 -5.59 -0.03 -13.47
CA ASP A 114 -4.84 -1.25 -13.19
C ASP A 114 -4.02 -1.64 -14.44
N VAL A 115 -2.72 -1.80 -14.26
CA VAL A 115 -1.77 -2.07 -15.37
C VAL A 115 -0.95 -3.33 -15.09
N ASP A 116 -0.31 -3.85 -16.13
CA ASP A 116 0.58 -5.00 -15.97
C ASP A 116 1.73 -4.67 -15.01
N VAL A 117 2.09 -5.63 -14.15
CA VAL A 117 3.12 -5.48 -13.11
C VAL A 117 4.48 -5.07 -13.67
N SER A 118 4.78 -5.40 -14.93
CA SER A 118 6.01 -4.94 -15.60
C SER A 118 6.16 -3.42 -15.62
N ASN A 119 5.07 -2.64 -15.58
CA ASN A 119 5.15 -1.18 -15.48
C ASN A 119 5.66 -0.69 -14.12
N CYS A 120 5.59 -1.53 -13.09
CA CYS A 120 6.10 -1.26 -11.75
C CYS A 120 7.45 -1.94 -11.47
N ALA A 121 8.09 -2.57 -12.46
CA ALA A 121 9.34 -3.31 -12.26
C ALA A 121 10.45 -2.42 -11.68
N ASP A 122 10.58 -1.18 -12.14
CA ASP A 122 11.57 -0.21 -11.65
C ASP A 122 11.30 0.27 -10.21
N LEU A 123 10.13 -0.06 -9.64
CA LEU A 123 9.80 0.24 -8.24
C LEU A 123 10.27 -0.87 -7.29
N ILE A 124 10.76 -1.99 -7.82
CA ILE A 124 11.23 -3.16 -7.06
C ILE A 124 12.76 -3.18 -7.08
N HIS A 125 13.38 -3.07 -5.91
CA HIS A 125 14.84 -2.91 -5.77
C HIS A 125 15.56 -4.18 -5.33
N THR A 126 14.94 -5.35 -5.45
CA THR A 126 15.65 -6.62 -5.28
C THR A 126 16.55 -6.90 -6.48
N ASP A 127 17.71 -7.52 -6.27
CA ASP A 127 18.66 -7.84 -7.34
C ASP A 127 18.07 -8.69 -8.49
N ASP A 128 17.05 -9.51 -8.21
CA ASP A 128 16.37 -10.36 -9.19
C ASP A 128 15.03 -9.80 -9.69
N GLY A 129 14.69 -8.55 -9.34
CA GLY A 129 13.44 -7.88 -9.74
C GLY A 129 12.15 -8.54 -9.21
N LYS A 130 12.23 -9.39 -8.19
CA LYS A 130 11.09 -10.10 -7.61
C LYS A 130 10.47 -9.34 -6.46
N LEU A 131 9.16 -9.47 -6.28
CA LEU A 131 8.44 -8.79 -5.22
C LEU A 131 8.99 -9.18 -3.82
N PRO A 132 9.55 -8.23 -3.04
CA PRO A 132 10.17 -8.52 -1.76
C PRO A 132 9.10 -8.62 -0.67
N LEU A 133 8.95 -9.80 -0.10
CA LEU A 133 7.91 -10.11 0.87
C LEU A 133 8.52 -10.53 2.21
N SER A 134 7.90 -10.08 3.31
CA SER A 134 8.19 -10.54 4.65
C SER A 134 7.75 -12.00 4.82
N ALA A 135 8.71 -12.91 4.99
CA ALA A 135 8.43 -14.33 5.20
C ALA A 135 7.53 -14.60 6.41
N ALA A 136 7.53 -13.70 7.41
CA ALA A 136 6.74 -13.83 8.62
C ALA A 136 5.29 -13.32 8.45
N ASN A 137 5.05 -12.34 7.57
CA ASN A 137 3.77 -11.62 7.51
C ASN A 137 3.05 -11.68 6.16
N SER A 138 3.68 -12.16 5.09
CA SER A 138 3.08 -12.18 3.75
C SER A 138 2.44 -13.51 3.35
N MET A 139 2.55 -14.55 4.19
CA MET A 139 2.33 -15.93 3.73
C MET A 139 0.90 -16.19 3.24
N ASN A 140 -0.13 -15.60 3.85
CA ASN A 140 -1.51 -15.72 3.39
C ASN A 140 -1.74 -15.11 2.00
N PHE A 141 -1.13 -13.94 1.75
CA PHE A 141 -1.18 -13.30 0.45
C PHE A 141 -0.44 -14.15 -0.58
N LEU A 142 0.79 -14.54 -0.27
CA LEU A 142 1.64 -15.34 -1.17
C LEU A 142 1.00 -16.69 -1.50
N SER A 143 0.46 -17.42 -0.53
CA SER A 143 -0.19 -18.71 -0.76
C SER A 143 -1.37 -18.57 -1.72
N SER A 144 -2.21 -17.54 -1.55
CA SER A 144 -3.33 -17.27 -2.44
C SER A 144 -2.91 -17.01 -3.90
N CYS A 145 -1.68 -16.54 -4.10
CA CYS A 145 -1.09 -16.28 -5.41
C CYS A 145 -0.29 -17.46 -5.97
N LEU A 146 0.23 -18.34 -5.12
CA LEU A 146 0.86 -19.60 -5.50
C LEU A 146 -0.16 -20.66 -5.93
N GLU A 147 -1.39 -20.60 -5.41
CA GLU A 147 -2.51 -21.45 -5.84
C GLU A 147 -3.04 -21.09 -7.24
N LYS A 148 -2.66 -19.92 -7.76
CA LYS A 148 -3.10 -19.39 -9.05
C LYS A 148 -1.92 -19.28 -9.99
N ASP A 149 -2.18 -19.31 -11.29
CA ASP A 149 -1.17 -18.94 -12.28
C ASP A 149 -1.00 -17.41 -12.34
N SER A 150 -0.29 -16.84 -11.36
CA SER A 150 -0.13 -15.39 -11.20
C SER A 150 1.32 -14.94 -11.40
N TRP A 151 1.53 -13.64 -11.69
CA TRP A 151 2.87 -13.07 -11.77
C TRP A 151 3.58 -13.17 -10.41
N ILE A 152 2.87 -12.88 -9.31
CA ILE A 152 3.42 -12.90 -7.95
C ILE A 152 3.88 -14.29 -7.56
N GLY A 153 3.07 -15.33 -7.81
CA GLY A 153 3.44 -16.72 -7.52
C GLY A 153 4.71 -17.18 -8.25
N LYS A 154 5.07 -16.53 -9.37
CA LYS A 154 6.28 -16.79 -10.15
C LYS A 154 7.44 -15.84 -9.82
N ASN A 155 7.16 -14.65 -9.28
CA ASN A 155 8.11 -13.54 -9.14
C ASN A 155 8.10 -12.94 -7.73
N TYR A 156 8.37 -13.76 -6.72
CA TYR A 156 8.49 -13.33 -5.33
C TYR A 156 9.87 -13.66 -4.75
N ARG A 157 10.26 -12.89 -3.74
CA ARG A 157 11.42 -13.16 -2.88
C ARG A 157 11.00 -12.99 -1.43
N LEU A 158 11.19 -14.03 -0.63
CA LEU A 158 10.93 -13.98 0.82
C LEU A 158 12.19 -13.53 1.56
N TYR A 159 12.02 -12.67 2.57
CA TYR A 159 13.07 -12.26 3.48
C TYR A 159 12.65 -12.46 4.94
N ASN A 160 13.60 -12.73 5.84
CA ASN A 160 13.36 -12.83 7.27
C ASN A 160 13.28 -11.46 7.98
N ILE A 161 12.72 -10.46 7.29
CA ILE A 161 12.44 -9.14 7.86
C ILE A 161 11.02 -9.17 8.45
N LEU A 162 10.90 -8.76 9.70
CA LEU A 162 9.72 -8.96 10.54
C LEU A 162 8.63 -7.91 10.32
N ASP A 163 8.93 -6.74 9.76
CA ASP A 163 7.94 -5.68 9.56
C ASP A 163 8.13 -4.96 8.21
N PRO A 164 7.05 -4.42 7.62
CA PRO A 164 7.10 -3.80 6.30
C PRO A 164 7.97 -2.52 6.25
N ILE A 165 8.16 -1.83 7.38
CA ILE A 165 9.04 -0.65 7.46
C ILE A 165 10.51 -1.01 7.73
N CYS A 166 10.85 -2.30 7.74
CA CYS A 166 12.20 -2.85 7.88
C CYS A 166 12.97 -2.40 9.14
N THR A 167 12.27 -2.33 10.27
CA THR A 167 12.88 -1.95 11.56
C THR A 167 13.35 -3.15 12.40
N TRP A 168 12.81 -4.34 12.11
CA TRP A 168 13.06 -5.58 12.82
C TRP A 168 13.28 -6.78 11.88
N GLY A 169 14.08 -7.72 12.33
CA GLY A 169 14.38 -8.99 11.66
C GLY A 169 15.79 -9.02 11.07
N TYR A 170 16.00 -9.99 10.18
CA TYR A 170 17.28 -10.22 9.49
C TYR A 170 17.08 -10.02 7.99
N ASP A 171 17.92 -9.19 7.37
CA ASP A 171 17.93 -9.03 5.91
C ASP A 171 18.63 -10.24 5.25
N GLU A 172 17.92 -11.36 5.21
CA GLU A 172 18.37 -12.61 4.64
C GLU A 172 17.27 -13.25 3.79
N PRO A 173 17.61 -13.87 2.65
CA PRO A 173 16.63 -14.55 1.82
C PRO A 173 16.16 -15.84 2.50
N CYS A 174 14.88 -16.14 2.33
CA CYS A 174 14.26 -17.39 2.75
C CYS A 174 13.80 -18.21 1.55
N THR A 175 13.64 -19.52 1.75
CA THR A 175 13.15 -20.46 0.75
C THR A 175 11.83 -21.07 1.19
N LEU A 176 10.90 -21.26 0.26
CA LEU A 176 9.61 -21.89 0.52
C LEU A 176 9.48 -23.19 -0.28
N ASP A 177 9.17 -24.29 0.41
CA ASP A 177 8.84 -25.57 -0.21
C ASP A 177 7.34 -25.68 -0.45
N TRP A 178 6.84 -25.00 -1.48
CA TRP A 178 5.41 -25.02 -1.83
C TRP A 178 5.08 -26.16 -2.80
N PRO A 179 3.98 -26.91 -2.62
CA PRO A 179 2.93 -26.77 -1.60
C PRO A 179 3.14 -27.62 -0.33
N ALA A 180 4.33 -28.18 -0.11
CA ALA A 180 4.59 -29.07 1.02
C ALA A 180 4.67 -28.35 2.39
N ALA A 181 4.96 -27.05 2.39
CA ALA A 181 5.08 -26.21 3.57
C ALA A 181 4.39 -24.85 3.38
N ASN A 182 3.81 -24.33 4.46
CA ASN A 182 3.17 -23.01 4.52
C ASN A 182 4.03 -21.95 5.25
N GLN A 183 5.24 -22.31 5.66
CA GLN A 183 6.22 -21.41 6.28
C GLN A 183 7.55 -21.51 5.52
N ALA A 184 8.22 -20.38 5.36
CA ALA A 184 9.53 -20.33 4.74
C ALA A 184 10.62 -20.81 5.71
N SER A 185 11.65 -21.43 5.15
CA SER A 185 12.90 -21.73 5.85
C SER A 185 13.88 -20.57 5.66
N CYS A 186 14.39 -20.03 6.76
CA CYS A 186 15.34 -18.92 6.80
C CYS A 186 16.60 -19.33 7.60
N PRO A 187 17.77 -18.70 7.36
CA PRO A 187 18.97 -18.98 8.15
C PRO A 187 18.81 -18.74 9.66
N HIS A 188 18.17 -17.65 10.05
CA HIS A 188 17.73 -17.42 11.43
C HIS A 188 16.28 -17.89 11.63
N ALA A 189 15.90 -18.15 12.88
CA ALA A 189 14.52 -18.53 13.18
C ALA A 189 13.54 -17.46 12.68
N LEU A 190 12.53 -17.91 11.94
CA LEU A 190 11.53 -17.05 11.29
C LEU A 190 10.85 -16.14 12.33
N GLY A 191 10.79 -14.84 12.02
CA GLY A 191 10.10 -13.86 12.86
C GLY A 191 10.84 -13.49 14.14
N THR A 192 12.12 -13.84 14.27
CA THR A 192 12.94 -13.41 15.40
C THR A 192 13.15 -11.89 15.37
N PRO A 193 12.75 -11.15 16.41
CA PRO A 193 13.00 -9.71 16.46
C PRO A 193 14.50 -9.44 16.68
N ALA A 194 15.11 -8.74 15.73
CA ALA A 194 16.44 -8.17 15.83
C ALA A 194 16.41 -6.77 15.24
N VAL A 195 17.05 -5.78 15.85
CA VAL A 195 17.02 -4.40 15.33
C VAL A 195 17.72 -4.37 13.97
N LEU A 196 17.00 -3.93 12.93
CA LEU A 196 17.53 -3.80 11.58
C LEU A 196 17.80 -2.32 11.29
N THR A 197 19.08 -1.97 11.10
CA THR A 197 19.49 -0.57 10.84
C THR A 197 20.16 -0.38 9.48
N SER A 198 20.42 -1.45 8.74
CA SER A 198 21.17 -1.41 7.48
C SER A 198 20.34 -0.92 6.29
N ALA A 199 19.02 -0.98 6.38
CA ALA A 199 18.11 -0.67 5.28
C ALA A 199 16.88 0.14 5.76
N PRO A 200 17.08 1.40 6.19
CA PRO A 200 15.99 2.22 6.73
C PRO A 200 14.96 2.60 5.68
N VAL A 201 13.69 2.61 6.07
CA VAL A 201 12.59 3.21 5.29
C VAL A 201 12.38 4.66 5.73
N TRP A 202 12.20 5.55 4.76
CA TRP A 202 12.02 6.98 5.01
C TRP A 202 10.62 7.41 4.58
N ASP A 203 9.91 8.00 5.53
CA ASP A 203 8.62 8.65 5.36
C ASP A 203 8.84 10.12 4.99
N ILE A 204 7.90 10.73 4.26
CA ILE A 204 7.96 12.16 3.93
C ILE A 204 6.81 12.85 4.66
N LYS A 205 7.12 13.57 5.74
CA LYS A 205 6.11 14.22 6.58
C LYS A 205 5.28 15.22 5.82
N TYR A 206 3.99 14.95 5.74
CA TYR A 206 3.01 15.90 5.21
C TYR A 206 2.72 17.03 6.21
N PRO A 207 2.55 18.29 5.78
CA PRO A 207 2.83 18.85 4.45
C PRO A 207 4.25 19.44 4.35
N SER A 208 5.16 19.07 5.25
CA SER A 208 6.49 19.72 5.36
C SER A 208 7.51 19.26 4.31
N GLY A 209 7.34 18.06 3.74
CA GLY A 209 8.34 17.46 2.84
C GLY A 209 9.58 16.90 3.56
N HIS A 210 9.65 16.95 4.88
CA HIS A 210 10.80 16.46 5.64
C HIS A 210 10.83 14.93 5.69
N LYS A 211 11.99 14.35 5.34
CA LYS A 211 12.22 12.91 5.53
C LYS A 211 12.36 12.58 7.01
N VAL A 212 11.66 11.55 7.46
CA VAL A 212 11.79 10.98 8.81
C VAL A 212 11.92 9.47 8.72
N LEU A 213 12.65 8.89 9.66
CA LEU A 213 12.82 7.44 9.71
C LEU A 213 11.48 6.82 10.12
N ALA A 214 10.98 5.87 9.33
CA ALA A 214 9.71 5.20 9.58
C ALA A 214 9.71 4.53 10.97
N GLY A 215 8.58 4.62 11.68
CA GLY A 215 8.45 4.09 13.05
C GLY A 215 9.16 4.91 14.14
N SER A 216 9.83 6.01 13.80
CA SER A 216 10.43 6.90 14.80
C SER A 216 9.36 7.68 15.57
N PRO A 217 9.57 7.94 16.87
CA PRO A 217 8.63 8.73 17.65
C PRO A 217 8.46 10.14 17.05
N PRO A 218 7.27 10.76 17.20
CA PRO A 218 7.04 12.12 16.74
C PRO A 218 8.07 13.08 17.36
N VAL A 219 8.84 13.78 16.50
CA VAL A 219 9.76 14.83 16.96
C VAL A 219 8.93 15.96 17.60
N PRO A 220 9.17 16.31 18.88
CA PRO A 220 8.47 17.43 19.51
C PRO A 220 8.81 18.75 18.81
N GLY A 221 7.79 19.50 18.38
CA GLY A 221 7.96 20.87 17.86
C GLY A 221 7.63 21.10 16.37
N GLY A 222 7.10 20.10 15.64
CA GLY A 222 6.50 20.34 14.33
C GLY A 222 5.18 21.13 14.45
N PRO A 223 4.83 22.02 13.51
CA PRO A 223 3.53 22.68 13.51
C PRO A 223 2.44 21.61 13.44
N ALA A 224 1.50 21.69 14.38
CA ALA A 224 0.35 20.78 14.40
C ALA A 224 -0.42 20.90 13.08
N PRO A 225 -0.91 19.79 12.50
CA PRO A 225 -1.86 19.87 11.39
C PRO A 225 -3.06 20.71 11.84
N PRO A 226 -3.63 21.56 10.98
CA PRO A 226 -4.82 22.31 11.31
C PRO A 226 -5.90 21.31 11.72
N SER A 227 -6.36 21.41 12.97
CA SER A 227 -7.52 20.66 13.44
C SER A 227 -8.70 21.02 12.55
N PRO A 228 -9.53 20.05 12.11
CA PRO A 228 -10.78 20.39 11.46
C PRO A 228 -11.60 21.21 12.45
N ASP A 229 -11.97 22.42 12.03
CA ASP A 229 -12.86 23.30 12.76
C ASP A 229 -14.15 22.55 13.11
N ALA A 230 -14.23 22.07 14.35
CA ALA A 230 -15.49 21.66 14.95
C ALA A 230 -16.28 22.95 15.25
N GLY A 231 -16.93 23.46 14.19
CA GLY A 231 -17.88 24.55 14.27
C GLY A 231 -18.96 24.25 15.31
N ASN A 232 -18.87 24.93 16.46
CA ASN A 232 -19.96 25.67 17.10
C ASN A 232 -21.37 25.03 17.11
N LEU A 233 -21.49 23.75 17.49
CA LEU A 233 -22.78 23.05 17.64
C LEU A 233 -23.02 22.51 19.07
N GLY A 234 -22.44 23.16 20.09
CA GLY A 234 -22.50 22.69 21.48
C GLY A 234 -22.92 23.70 22.55
N LYS A 235 -23.33 24.93 22.18
CA LYS A 235 -23.62 26.00 23.16
C LYS A 235 -25.10 26.25 23.50
N VAL A 236 -26.03 25.40 23.08
CA VAL A 236 -27.46 25.56 23.43
C VAL A 236 -28.15 24.23 23.75
N ALA A 237 -27.72 23.51 24.78
CA ALA A 237 -28.55 22.50 25.45
C ALA A 237 -27.90 22.02 26.77
N SER A 238 -27.59 22.94 27.67
CA SER A 238 -27.22 22.55 29.04
C SER A 238 -27.87 23.54 30.01
N LYS A 239 -29.17 23.32 30.23
CA LYS A 239 -29.99 23.84 31.35
C LYS A 239 -31.46 23.47 31.10
N ALA A 240 -31.81 22.22 31.35
CA ALA A 240 -33.16 21.81 31.76
C ALA A 240 -33.19 20.31 32.08
N LEU A 241 -33.97 19.95 33.09
CA LEU A 241 -34.30 18.61 33.57
C LEU A 241 -33.19 17.86 34.35
N MET A 242 -33.01 18.31 35.60
CA MET A 242 -33.06 17.37 36.73
C MET A 242 -34.47 17.47 37.32
N ALA A 243 -35.24 16.38 37.33
CA ALA A 243 -36.23 16.02 38.37
C ALA A 243 -37.12 14.84 37.91
N LEU A 244 -37.46 13.96 38.87
CA LEU A 244 -38.41 12.82 38.85
C LEU A 244 -37.85 11.55 38.18
N SER A 245 -37.36 10.50 38.84
CA SER A 245 -37.70 9.77 40.08
C SER A 245 -38.98 8.91 40.02
N PHE A 246 -38.76 7.60 40.21
CA PHE A 246 -39.62 6.52 40.69
C PHE A 246 -40.64 5.83 39.75
N ALA A 247 -40.59 4.48 39.84
CA ALA A 247 -41.55 3.45 39.41
C ALA A 247 -41.58 3.20 37.89
N THR A 248 -41.50 1.99 37.33
CA THR A 248 -42.09 0.68 37.69
C THR A 248 -41.27 -0.45 37.04
N TRP A 249 -40.71 -1.39 37.81
CA TRP A 249 -41.14 -2.79 37.89
C TRP A 249 -41.77 -3.43 36.63
N ALA A 250 -41.06 -4.47 36.18
CA ALA A 250 -41.57 -5.79 35.80
C ALA A 250 -41.71 -6.15 34.30
N ILE A 251 -41.27 -7.39 34.06
CA ILE A 251 -41.62 -8.33 32.97
C ILE A 251 -40.74 -8.26 31.72
N CYS A 252 -39.76 -9.17 31.64
CA CYS A 252 -39.76 -10.24 30.63
C CYS A 252 -38.65 -11.26 30.93
N TRP A 253 -39.04 -12.36 31.59
CA TRP A 253 -38.47 -13.67 31.34
C TRP A 253 -39.49 -14.40 30.46
N LEU A 254 -39.10 -14.71 29.23
CA LEU A 254 -39.37 -15.92 28.45
C LEU A 254 -38.54 -15.83 27.16
#